data_AF-A0A6L9MV92-F1
#
_entry.id   AF-A0A6L9MV92-F1
#
_cell.length_a   1.000
_cell.length_b   1.000
_cell.length_c   1.000
_cell.angle_alpha   90.00
_cell.angle_beta   90.00
_cell.angle_gamma   90.00
#
_symmetry.space_group_name_H-M   'P 1'
#
loop_
_entity.id
_entity.type
_entity.pdbx_description
1 polymer ?
#
loop_
_entity_poly.entity_id
_entity_poly.type
_entity_poly.pdbx_seq_one_letter_code
_entity_poly.pdbx_strand_id
1 'polypeptide(L)'
;MVIAVATSLCINVKVSAEQLNFATSNNGDSVTFNYQWTDSKQVVHSVSFELPRETIKQNPTLQPNYKPKIAQRYVMVALLKESQKLNPKEAKVSLKRQQDGIDIKVTSPSEEKAAEVLENLQTVQQTAFNTYLDEHYYTRFSTIFNQRAVKPDHLRYINESVKPMVPVSQAFYEKLAPQSNSRDYFALLLSWIQSIPYNAMEDRVASNGSGFVPPIGLLLQNSGDCDSKAVLASSMVRAFLPTTNMIIVFLPNHALLGVALTPMVDDETIEFEGKKYVLYDPTGPAQIPFGQVSESTKQFIDTGRFQIELVK
;
A
#
# COMPACT_ATOMS: atom_id res chain seq x y z
N MET A 1 48.84 36.18 -19.85
CA MET A 1 48.15 35.02 -20.43
C MET A 1 47.34 34.38 -19.31
N VAL A 2 46.08 34.79 -19.15
CA VAL A 2 45.21 34.34 -18.05
C VAL A 2 44.36 33.19 -18.60
N ILE A 3 44.60 31.98 -18.08
CA ILE A 3 43.82 30.79 -18.41
C ILE A 3 42.55 30.86 -17.58
N ALA A 4 41.42 31.18 -18.22
CA ALA A 4 40.10 31.07 -17.63
C ALA A 4 39.70 29.59 -17.61
N VAL A 5 39.72 28.99 -16.41
CA VAL A 5 39.15 27.66 -16.18
C VAL A 5 37.64 27.81 -16.14
N ALA A 6 36.96 27.35 -17.20
CA ALA A 6 35.52 27.24 -17.24
C ALA A 6 35.10 26.01 -16.41
N THR A 7 34.72 26.24 -15.15
CA THR A 7 34.05 25.25 -14.32
C THR A 7 32.63 25.05 -14.85
N SER A 8 32.42 23.98 -15.60
CA SER A 8 31.10 23.56 -16.05
C SER A 8 30.30 23.07 -14.84
N LEU A 9 29.37 23.89 -14.36
CA LEU A 9 28.43 23.55 -13.30
C LEU A 9 27.38 22.60 -13.90
N CYS A 10 27.51 21.30 -13.68
CA CYS A 10 26.47 20.32 -14.04
C CYS A 10 25.26 20.52 -13.12
N ILE A 11 24.28 21.31 -13.57
CA ILE A 11 22.97 21.37 -12.93
C ILE A 11 22.28 20.04 -13.25
N ASN A 12 22.26 19.12 -12.28
CA ASN A 12 21.40 17.94 -12.35
C ASN A 12 19.95 18.39 -12.23
N VAL A 13 19.32 18.72 -13.36
CA VAL A 13 17.88 18.94 -13.44
C VAL A 13 17.21 17.60 -13.17
N LYS A 14 16.76 17.38 -11.94
CA LYS A 14 15.81 16.29 -11.66
C LYS A 14 14.53 16.63 -12.42
N VAL A 15 14.26 15.89 -13.50
CA VAL A 15 13.00 16.02 -14.23
C VAL A 15 11.91 15.49 -13.32
N SER A 16 11.05 16.38 -12.86
CA SER A 16 9.89 16.06 -12.05
C SER A 16 8.68 15.87 -12.94
N ALA A 17 7.82 14.96 -12.52
CA ALA A 17 6.46 14.82 -13.00
C ALA A 17 5.72 16.12 -12.67
N GLU A 18 5.03 16.70 -13.65
CA GLU A 18 4.17 17.85 -13.37
C GLU A 18 2.76 17.54 -13.87
N GLN A 19 1.81 17.51 -12.94
CA GLN A 19 0.41 17.53 -13.30
C GLN A 19 0.04 18.96 -13.69
N LEU A 20 -0.41 19.12 -14.94
CA LEU A 20 -0.81 20.39 -15.51
C LEU A 20 -2.25 20.74 -15.17
N ASN A 21 -3.13 19.74 -15.13
CA ASN A 21 -4.54 19.93 -14.82
C ASN A 21 -5.17 18.67 -14.21
N PHE A 22 -6.09 18.89 -13.29
CA PHE A 22 -7.01 17.88 -12.76
C PHE A 22 -8.39 18.50 -12.58
N ALA A 23 -9.41 17.85 -13.15
CA ALA A 23 -10.80 18.28 -12.99
C ALA A 23 -11.75 17.09 -12.91
N THR A 24 -12.77 17.22 -12.06
CA THR A 24 -13.88 16.27 -11.96
C THR A 24 -15.20 16.93 -12.33
N SER A 25 -16.06 16.24 -13.07
CA SER A 25 -17.43 16.67 -13.34
C SER A 25 -18.44 15.60 -12.93
N ASN A 26 -19.59 16.04 -12.42
CA ASN A 26 -20.69 15.15 -12.03
C ASN A 26 -21.69 15.02 -13.18
N ASN A 27 -21.95 13.79 -13.64
CA ASN A 27 -22.85 13.52 -14.77
C ASN A 27 -24.11 12.75 -14.33
N GLY A 28 -24.71 13.14 -13.20
CA GLY A 28 -25.91 12.48 -12.65
C GLY A 28 -25.58 11.15 -11.95
N ASP A 29 -25.29 10.10 -12.73
CA ASP A 29 -25.05 8.73 -12.24
C ASP A 29 -23.57 8.36 -12.13
N SER A 30 -22.69 9.27 -12.51
CA SER A 30 -21.25 9.04 -12.56
C SER A 30 -20.43 10.29 -12.28
N VAL A 31 -19.13 10.10 -12.10
CA VAL A 31 -18.12 11.15 -11.98
C VAL A 31 -17.09 10.94 -13.09
N THR A 32 -16.89 11.96 -13.93
CA THR A 32 -15.82 11.98 -14.93
C THR A 32 -14.59 12.63 -14.33
N PHE A 33 -13.43 12.01 -14.57
CA PHE A 33 -12.12 12.49 -14.16
C PHE A 33 -11.32 12.87 -15.40
N ASN A 34 -10.69 14.03 -15.36
CA ASN A 34 -9.86 14.54 -16.46
C ASN A 34 -8.49 14.91 -15.90
N TYR A 35 -7.44 14.32 -16.47
CA TYR A 35 -6.05 14.60 -16.11
C TYR A 35 -5.27 15.09 -17.32
N GLN A 36 -4.34 16.00 -17.06
CA GLN A 36 -3.31 16.42 -18.00
C GLN A 36 -1.97 16.53 -17.26
N TRP A 37 -0.90 15.99 -17.82
CA TRP A 37 0.43 15.97 -17.18
C TRP A 37 1.55 15.94 -18.23
N THR A 38 2.79 16.18 -17.79
CA THR A 38 4.00 15.94 -18.60
C THR A 38 4.75 14.71 -18.13
N ASP A 39 5.31 13.95 -19.07
CA ASP A 39 6.23 12.85 -18.76
C ASP A 39 7.70 13.32 -18.67
N SER A 40 8.60 12.39 -18.38
CA SER A 40 10.06 12.62 -18.36
C SER A 40 10.65 13.22 -19.66
N LYS A 41 9.96 13.11 -20.79
CA LYS A 41 10.36 13.66 -22.10
C LYS A 41 9.65 14.97 -22.41
N GLN A 42 8.93 15.55 -21.46
CA GLN A 42 8.13 16.77 -21.61
C GLN A 42 6.98 16.62 -22.63
N VAL A 43 6.56 15.38 -22.90
CA VAL A 43 5.37 15.13 -23.71
C VAL A 43 4.14 15.34 -22.84
N VAL A 44 3.20 16.14 -23.34
CA VAL A 44 1.92 16.38 -22.68
C VAL A 44 0.97 15.23 -22.97
N HIS A 45 0.50 14.59 -21.91
CA HIS A 45 -0.48 13.52 -21.95
C HIS A 45 -1.81 14.00 -21.37
N SER A 46 -2.89 13.35 -21.80
CA SER A 46 -4.21 13.54 -21.19
C SER A 46 -5.00 12.24 -21.20
N VAL A 47 -5.77 12.03 -20.13
CA VAL A 47 -6.71 10.91 -20.01
C VAL A 47 -8.02 11.40 -19.40
N SER A 48 -9.11 10.83 -19.87
CA SER A 48 -10.44 11.02 -19.31
C SER A 48 -11.07 9.67 -19.10
N PHE A 49 -11.69 9.48 -17.94
CA PHE A 49 -12.42 8.25 -17.62
C PHE A 49 -13.56 8.56 -16.66
N GLU A 50 -14.50 7.63 -16.57
CA GLU A 50 -15.72 7.80 -15.79
C GLU A 50 -15.86 6.65 -14.78
N LEU A 51 -16.24 6.99 -13.55
CA LEU A 51 -16.61 6.03 -12.53
C LEU A 51 -18.09 6.19 -12.16
N PRO A 52 -18.89 5.11 -12.19
CA PRO A 52 -20.26 5.15 -11.69
C PRO A 52 -20.28 5.56 -10.22
N ARG A 53 -21.27 6.37 -9.82
CA ARG A 53 -21.45 6.78 -8.42
C ARG A 53 -21.69 5.59 -7.51
N GLU A 54 -22.38 4.56 -7.99
CA GLU A 54 -22.58 3.33 -7.23
C GLU A 54 -21.25 2.61 -6.97
N THR A 55 -20.32 2.61 -7.94
CA THR A 55 -18.95 2.11 -7.73
C THR A 55 -18.24 2.93 -6.66
N ILE A 56 -18.33 4.26 -6.69
CA ILE A 56 -17.71 5.13 -5.67
C ILE A 56 -18.30 4.88 -4.28
N LYS A 57 -19.62 4.72 -4.15
CA LYS A 57 -20.31 4.49 -2.86
C LYS A 57 -20.00 3.12 -2.27
N GLN A 58 -19.85 2.09 -3.11
CA GLN A 58 -19.62 0.71 -2.66
C GLN A 58 -18.17 0.41 -2.31
N ASN A 59 -17.23 1.29 -2.66
CA ASN A 59 -15.81 1.10 -2.41
C ASN A 59 -15.29 2.07 -1.35
N PRO A 60 -14.27 1.69 -0.57
CA PRO A 60 -13.66 2.59 0.39
C PRO A 60 -13.07 3.83 -0.29
N THR A 61 -13.40 5.00 0.25
CA THR A 61 -12.80 6.29 -0.17
C THR A 61 -11.86 6.88 0.89
N LEU A 62 -11.86 6.30 2.09
CA LEU A 62 -11.06 6.73 3.23
C LEU A 62 -10.57 5.51 4.02
N GLN A 63 -9.41 5.64 4.63
CA GLN A 63 -8.89 4.72 5.63
C GLN A 63 -9.28 5.20 7.03
N PRO A 64 -10.02 4.40 7.83
CA PRO A 64 -10.23 4.72 9.24
C PRO A 64 -8.90 4.77 10.00
N ASN A 65 -8.65 5.79 10.82
CA ASN A 65 -7.43 5.87 11.63
C ASN A 65 -7.32 4.74 12.65
N TYR A 66 -6.16 4.07 12.73
CA TYR A 66 -5.91 3.07 13.75
C TYR A 66 -5.79 3.72 15.13
N LYS A 67 -6.54 3.20 16.09
CA LYS A 67 -6.52 3.68 17.48
C LYS A 67 -6.20 2.51 18.42
N PRO A 68 -4.92 2.29 18.80
CA PRO A 68 -4.50 1.14 19.60
C PRO A 68 -5.32 0.96 20.89
N LYS A 69 -5.67 2.05 21.57
CA LYS A 69 -6.48 2.02 22.79
C LYS A 69 -7.90 1.49 22.56
N ILE A 70 -8.49 1.74 21.39
CA ILE A 70 -9.82 1.23 21.02
C ILE A 70 -9.71 -0.25 20.68
N ALA A 71 -8.70 -0.65 19.90
CA ALA A 71 -8.41 -2.06 19.61
C ALA A 71 -8.23 -2.88 20.90
N GLN A 72 -7.38 -2.42 21.82
CA GLN A 72 -7.18 -3.07 23.12
C GLN A 72 -8.48 -3.12 23.95
N ARG A 73 -9.34 -2.10 23.89
CA ARG A 73 -10.64 -2.13 24.56
C ARG A 73 -11.55 -3.22 23.96
N TYR A 74 -11.59 -3.35 22.64
CA TYR A 74 -12.35 -4.39 21.95
C TYR A 74 -11.92 -5.79 22.43
N VAL A 75 -10.60 -6.04 22.44
CA VAL A 75 -10.01 -7.31 22.90
C VAL A 75 -10.30 -7.57 24.38
N MET A 76 -10.18 -6.55 25.23
CA MET A 76 -10.49 -6.66 26.67
C MET A 76 -11.94 -7.09 26.91
N VAL A 77 -12.89 -6.54 26.14
CA VAL A 77 -14.31 -6.93 26.26
C VAL A 77 -14.52 -8.38 25.86
N ALA A 78 -13.86 -8.87 24.81
CA ALA A 78 -13.94 -10.26 24.40
C ALA A 78 -13.38 -11.21 25.49
N LEU A 79 -12.21 -10.88 26.05
CA LEU A 79 -11.59 -11.63 27.14
C LEU A 79 -12.44 -11.65 28.41
N LEU A 80 -13.04 -10.51 28.78
CA LEU A 80 -13.94 -10.44 29.93
C LEU A 80 -15.16 -11.35 29.73
N LYS A 81 -15.80 -11.28 28.56
CA LYS A 81 -16.94 -12.15 28.22
C LYS A 81 -16.58 -13.63 28.29
N GLU A 82 -15.40 -14.01 27.79
CA GLU A 82 -14.94 -15.39 27.85
C GLU A 82 -14.65 -15.83 29.29
N SER A 83 -13.94 -15.00 30.06
CA SER A 83 -13.59 -15.30 31.45
C SER A 83 -14.81 -15.46 32.37
N GLN A 84 -15.91 -14.76 32.08
CA GLN A 84 -17.17 -14.85 32.84
C GLN A 84 -17.87 -16.21 32.69
N LYS A 85 -17.52 -17.00 31.67
CA LYS A 85 -18.08 -18.35 31.47
C LYS A 85 -17.44 -19.39 32.41
N LEU A 86 -16.29 -19.07 33.02
CA LEU A 86 -15.53 -19.98 33.85
C LEU A 86 -16.14 -20.10 35.25
N ASN A 87 -16.10 -21.31 35.80
CA ASN A 87 -16.41 -21.55 37.21
C ASN A 87 -15.25 -21.02 38.08
N PRO A 88 -15.48 -20.07 39.01
CA PRO A 88 -14.41 -19.50 39.84
C PRO A 88 -13.73 -20.49 40.79
N LYS A 89 -14.33 -21.66 41.01
CA LYS A 89 -13.72 -22.77 41.77
C LYS A 89 -12.71 -23.56 40.94
N GLU A 90 -12.87 -23.57 39.61
CA GLU A 90 -12.02 -24.31 38.68
C GLU A 90 -10.87 -23.44 38.18
N ALA A 91 -11.11 -22.17 37.87
CA ALA A 91 -10.06 -21.25 37.47
C ALA A 91 -10.44 -19.79 37.77
N LYS A 92 -9.44 -18.98 38.11
CA LYS A 92 -9.55 -17.53 38.28
C LYS A 92 -8.66 -16.82 37.27
N VAL A 93 -9.21 -15.80 36.63
CA VAL A 93 -8.52 -15.04 35.58
C VAL A 93 -8.28 -13.61 36.06
N SER A 94 -7.08 -13.09 35.84
CA SER A 94 -6.74 -11.69 36.01
C SER A 94 -6.30 -11.12 34.66
N LEU A 95 -6.96 -10.04 34.24
CA LEU A 95 -6.68 -9.33 33.00
C LEU A 95 -6.14 -7.94 33.33
N LYS A 96 -4.93 -7.61 32.87
CA LYS A 96 -4.32 -6.30 33.11
C LYS A 96 -3.88 -5.67 31.79
N ARG A 97 -4.24 -4.40 31.58
CA ARG A 97 -3.74 -3.64 30.43
C ARG A 97 -2.25 -3.34 30.62
N GLN A 98 -1.48 -3.49 29.56
CA GLN A 98 -0.08 -3.10 29.45
C GLN A 98 0.06 -2.14 28.26
N GLN A 99 1.23 -1.52 28.08
CA GLN A 99 1.49 -0.63 26.94
C GLN A 99 1.16 -1.32 25.60
N ASP A 100 1.64 -2.56 25.42
CA ASP A 100 1.56 -3.27 24.14
C ASP A 100 0.53 -4.42 24.12
N GLY A 101 -0.44 -4.43 25.04
CA GLY A 101 -1.48 -5.47 25.02
C GLY A 101 -2.20 -5.71 26.34
N ILE A 102 -2.63 -6.95 26.53
CA ILE A 102 -3.34 -7.40 27.74
C ILE A 102 -2.59 -8.60 28.31
N ASP A 103 -2.12 -8.46 29.55
CA ASP A 103 -1.55 -9.54 30.34
C ASP A 103 -2.68 -10.41 30.89
N ILE A 104 -2.58 -11.72 30.65
CA ILE A 104 -3.57 -12.73 31.04
C ILE A 104 -2.90 -13.65 32.05
N LYS A 105 -3.40 -13.66 33.28
CA LYS A 105 -2.96 -14.57 34.34
C LYS A 105 -4.10 -15.48 34.74
N VAL A 106 -3.82 -16.78 34.78
CA VAL A 106 -4.77 -17.82 35.17
C VAL A 106 -4.24 -18.52 36.42
N THR A 107 -5.10 -18.76 37.39
CA THR A 107 -4.79 -19.54 38.60
C THR A 107 -5.86 -20.60 38.79
N SER A 108 -5.43 -21.85 38.94
CA SER A 108 -6.32 -23.01 39.14
C SER A 108 -5.67 -23.99 40.13
N PRO A 109 -6.46 -24.80 40.86
CA PRO A 109 -5.95 -25.95 41.60
C PRO A 109 -5.35 -27.03 40.69
N SER A 110 -5.74 -27.09 39.41
CA SER A 110 -5.19 -28.00 38.40
C SER A 110 -4.30 -27.23 37.43
N GLU A 111 -3.04 -27.63 37.32
CA GLU A 111 -2.09 -27.03 36.37
C GLU A 111 -2.55 -27.22 34.92
N GLU A 112 -3.06 -28.40 34.59
CA GLU A 112 -3.65 -28.71 33.28
C GLU A 112 -4.82 -27.78 32.97
N LYS A 113 -5.71 -27.54 33.94
CA LYS A 113 -6.84 -26.63 33.75
C LYS A 113 -6.39 -25.17 33.62
N ALA A 114 -5.35 -24.76 34.35
CA ALA A 114 -4.76 -23.43 34.20
C ALA A 114 -4.21 -23.22 32.78
N ALA A 115 -3.49 -24.22 32.25
CA ALA A 115 -2.92 -24.19 30.91
C ALA A 115 -4.02 -24.14 29.83
N GLU A 116 -5.03 -25.02 29.92
CA GLU A 116 -6.18 -25.07 29.02
C GLU A 116 -6.90 -23.71 28.95
N VAL A 117 -7.20 -23.12 30.11
CA VAL A 117 -7.88 -21.82 30.19
C VAL A 117 -7.00 -20.68 29.65
N LEU A 118 -5.70 -20.71 29.93
CA LEU A 118 -4.77 -19.70 29.41
C LEU A 118 -4.69 -19.77 27.88
N GLU A 119 -4.57 -20.96 27.31
CA GLU A 119 -4.51 -21.17 25.86
C GLU A 119 -5.82 -20.71 25.17
N ASN A 120 -6.98 -21.04 25.75
CA ASN A 120 -8.27 -20.56 25.25
C ASN A 120 -8.33 -19.02 25.25
N LEU A 121 -7.93 -18.37 26.35
CA LEU A 121 -7.94 -16.91 26.45
C LEU A 121 -6.93 -16.25 25.51
N GLN A 122 -5.76 -16.85 25.30
CA GLN A 122 -4.80 -16.37 24.29
C GLN A 122 -5.38 -16.47 22.87
N THR A 123 -6.10 -17.54 22.57
CA THR A 123 -6.82 -17.70 21.29
C THR A 123 -7.92 -16.65 21.14
N VAL A 124 -8.70 -16.38 22.18
CA VAL A 124 -9.71 -15.30 22.17
C VAL A 124 -9.06 -13.93 22.00
N GLN A 125 -7.93 -13.66 22.66
CA GLN A 125 -7.17 -12.42 22.50
C GLN A 125 -6.75 -12.23 21.05
N GLN A 126 -6.14 -13.25 20.44
CA GLN A 126 -5.67 -13.21 19.06
C GLN A 126 -6.82 -13.02 18.07
N THR A 127 -7.87 -13.82 18.20
CA THR A 127 -9.05 -13.77 17.34
C THR A 127 -9.74 -12.42 17.44
N ALA A 128 -10.05 -11.93 18.64
CA ALA A 128 -10.70 -10.63 18.81
C ALA A 128 -9.88 -9.48 18.24
N PHE A 129 -8.55 -9.53 18.38
CA PHE A 129 -7.70 -8.51 17.79
C PHE A 129 -7.67 -8.59 16.27
N ASN A 130 -7.59 -9.80 15.69
CA ASN A 130 -7.65 -9.99 14.24
C ASN A 130 -9.00 -9.55 13.65
N THR A 131 -10.12 -9.88 14.30
CA THR A 131 -11.45 -9.42 13.91
C THR A 131 -11.53 -7.90 13.92
N TYR A 132 -11.04 -7.25 14.98
CA TYR A 132 -11.01 -5.79 15.03
C TYR A 132 -10.24 -5.19 13.86
N LEU A 133 -9.06 -5.74 13.54
CA LEU A 133 -8.24 -5.25 12.44
C LEU A 133 -8.95 -5.44 11.09
N ASP A 134 -9.50 -6.62 10.82
CA ASP A 134 -10.22 -6.93 9.58
C ASP A 134 -11.46 -6.04 9.38
N GLU A 135 -12.26 -5.82 10.43
CA GLU A 135 -13.43 -4.92 10.40
C GLU A 135 -13.05 -3.47 10.04
N HIS A 136 -11.78 -3.08 10.27
CA HIS A 136 -11.28 -1.72 10.07
C HIS A 136 -10.23 -1.61 8.96
N TYR A 137 -10.11 -2.60 8.07
CA TYR A 137 -9.15 -2.63 6.95
C TYR A 137 -7.69 -2.52 7.39
N TYR A 138 -7.36 -3.11 8.54
CA TYR A 138 -6.00 -3.24 9.02
C TYR A 138 -5.54 -4.69 8.98
N THR A 139 -4.24 -4.86 8.89
CA THR A 139 -3.58 -6.15 9.05
C THR A 139 -2.34 -6.01 9.93
N ARG A 140 -1.88 -7.14 10.46
CA ARG A 140 -0.62 -7.19 11.20
C ARG A 140 0.52 -7.35 10.22
N PHE A 141 1.65 -6.74 10.54
CA PHE A 141 2.90 -7.00 9.84
C PHE A 141 4.06 -7.00 10.83
N SER A 142 5.19 -7.53 10.39
CA SER A 142 6.46 -7.43 11.11
C SER A 142 7.37 -6.53 10.31
N THR A 143 8.05 -5.56 10.92
CA THR A 143 9.03 -4.72 10.22
C THR A 143 10.32 -5.49 9.93
N ILE A 144 11.23 -4.91 9.14
CA ILE A 144 12.58 -5.49 8.92
C ILE A 144 13.39 -5.68 10.22
N PHE A 145 13.01 -5.00 11.30
CA PHE A 145 13.62 -5.12 12.62
C PHE A 145 12.86 -6.11 13.52
N ASN A 146 12.00 -6.96 12.94
CA ASN A 146 11.17 -7.94 13.64
C ASN A 146 10.20 -7.33 14.67
N GLN A 147 9.86 -6.05 14.49
CA GLN A 147 8.89 -5.37 15.37
C GLN A 147 7.48 -5.65 14.86
N ARG A 148 6.57 -6.03 15.76
CA ARG A 148 5.15 -6.21 15.42
C ARG A 148 4.50 -4.85 15.25
N ALA A 149 3.79 -4.67 14.15
CA ALA A 149 3.10 -3.44 13.84
C ALA A 149 1.75 -3.72 13.14
N VAL A 150 0.97 -2.66 12.97
CA VAL A 150 -0.33 -2.68 12.29
C VAL A 150 -0.27 -1.69 11.15
N LYS A 151 -0.73 -2.11 9.96
CA LYS A 151 -0.79 -1.27 8.76
C LYS A 151 -2.11 -1.47 8.02
N PRO A 152 -2.55 -0.52 7.18
CA PRO A 152 -3.65 -0.74 6.27
C PRO A 152 -3.46 -2.03 5.46
N ASP A 153 -4.55 -2.76 5.21
CA ASP A 153 -4.51 -3.98 4.42
C ASP A 153 -4.42 -3.64 2.92
N HIS A 154 -3.22 -3.27 2.49
CA HIS A 154 -2.93 -2.90 1.10
C HIS A 154 -3.36 -3.99 0.12
N LEU A 155 -3.20 -5.28 0.46
CA LEU A 155 -3.59 -6.39 -0.41
C LEU A 155 -5.11 -6.46 -0.58
N ARG A 156 -5.87 -6.29 0.50
CA ARG A 156 -7.33 -6.18 0.44
C ARG A 156 -7.77 -4.99 -0.41
N TYR A 157 -7.17 -3.81 -0.21
CA TYR A 157 -7.48 -2.63 -1.02
C TYR A 157 -7.18 -2.83 -2.50
N ILE A 158 -6.07 -3.47 -2.85
CA ILE A 158 -5.76 -3.81 -4.25
C ILE A 158 -6.87 -4.68 -4.82
N ASN A 159 -7.20 -5.79 -4.15
CA ASN A 159 -8.16 -6.78 -4.62
C ASN A 159 -9.56 -6.20 -4.82
N GLU A 160 -10.05 -5.43 -3.85
CA GLU A 160 -11.37 -4.79 -3.94
C GLU A 160 -11.39 -3.68 -5.01
N SER A 161 -10.25 -3.03 -5.26
CA SER A 161 -10.15 -1.94 -6.25
C SER A 161 -9.93 -2.41 -7.68
N VAL A 162 -9.58 -3.68 -7.94
CA VAL A 162 -9.34 -4.19 -9.31
C VAL A 162 -10.53 -3.89 -10.22
N LYS A 163 -11.74 -4.29 -9.81
CA LYS A 163 -12.95 -4.12 -10.63
C LYS A 163 -13.26 -2.65 -10.91
N PRO A 164 -13.28 -1.74 -9.91
CA PRO A 164 -13.38 -0.30 -10.16
C PRO A 164 -12.28 0.27 -11.06
N MET A 165 -11.07 -0.29 -11.04
CA MET A 165 -9.95 0.17 -11.86
C MET A 165 -9.95 -0.34 -13.30
N VAL A 166 -10.82 -1.28 -13.67
CA VAL A 166 -10.94 -1.75 -15.07
C VAL A 166 -11.19 -0.60 -16.06
N PRO A 167 -12.22 0.26 -15.91
CA PRO A 167 -12.44 1.37 -16.85
C PRO A 167 -11.30 2.40 -16.84
N VAL A 168 -10.66 2.60 -15.69
CA VAL A 168 -9.50 3.50 -15.58
C VAL A 168 -8.33 2.93 -16.39
N SER A 169 -7.98 1.67 -16.12
CA SER A 169 -6.91 0.94 -16.81
C SER A 169 -7.15 0.88 -18.33
N GLN A 170 -8.39 0.65 -18.74
CA GLN A 170 -8.79 0.65 -20.15
C GLN A 170 -8.56 2.01 -20.83
N ALA A 171 -8.90 3.12 -20.17
CA ALA A 171 -8.68 4.46 -20.71
C ALA A 171 -7.19 4.77 -20.96
N PHE A 172 -6.28 4.16 -20.18
CA PHE A 172 -4.83 4.22 -20.44
C PHE A 172 -4.41 3.33 -21.61
N TYR A 173 -4.94 2.11 -21.67
CA TYR A 173 -4.66 1.19 -22.78
C TYR A 173 -5.07 1.78 -24.13
N GLU A 174 -6.21 2.46 -24.21
CA GLU A 174 -6.72 3.09 -25.43
C GLU A 174 -5.88 4.27 -25.93
N LYS A 175 -4.97 4.81 -25.11
CA LYS A 175 -4.02 5.86 -25.51
C LYS A 175 -2.78 5.31 -26.19
N LEU A 176 -2.54 4.01 -26.08
CA LEU A 176 -1.36 3.36 -26.64
C LEU A 176 -1.50 3.16 -28.16
N ALA A 177 -0.36 3.15 -28.85
CA ALA A 177 -0.34 2.84 -30.27
C ALA A 177 -0.66 1.35 -30.49
N PRO A 178 -1.20 0.95 -31.65
CA PRO A 178 -1.56 -0.45 -31.92
C PRO A 178 -0.42 -1.47 -31.73
N GLN A 179 0.83 -1.04 -31.91
CA GLN A 179 2.04 -1.86 -31.76
C GLN A 179 2.68 -1.79 -30.36
N SER A 180 2.03 -1.13 -29.40
CA SER A 180 2.55 -1.00 -28.03
C SER A 180 2.54 -2.33 -27.27
N ASN A 181 3.48 -2.49 -26.35
CA ASN A 181 3.58 -3.64 -25.46
C ASN A 181 3.28 -3.25 -24.00
N SER A 182 3.33 -4.21 -23.09
CA SER A 182 3.06 -3.97 -21.66
C SER A 182 3.96 -2.90 -21.05
N ARG A 183 5.22 -2.77 -21.47
CA ARG A 183 6.14 -1.73 -20.94
C ARG A 183 5.72 -0.33 -21.35
N ASP A 184 5.11 -0.16 -22.52
CA ASP A 184 4.54 1.13 -22.93
C ASP A 184 3.36 1.52 -22.04
N TYR A 185 2.53 0.54 -21.67
CA TYR A 185 1.47 0.73 -20.68
C TYR A 185 2.04 1.17 -19.32
N PHE A 186 3.07 0.48 -18.82
CA PHE A 186 3.73 0.87 -17.56
C PHE A 186 4.35 2.26 -17.64
N ALA A 187 4.99 2.62 -18.75
CA ALA A 187 5.59 3.94 -18.92
C ALA A 187 4.52 5.05 -18.84
N LEU A 188 3.40 4.89 -19.54
CA LEU A 188 2.31 5.85 -19.50
C LEU A 188 1.66 5.92 -18.10
N LEU A 189 1.35 4.77 -17.52
CA LEU A 189 0.77 4.65 -16.18
C LEU A 189 1.65 5.34 -15.13
N LEU A 190 2.95 5.03 -15.11
CA LEU A 190 3.88 5.59 -14.13
C LEU A 190 4.03 7.08 -14.30
N SER A 191 4.13 7.57 -15.55
CA SER A 191 4.23 9.02 -15.79
C SER A 191 3.06 9.78 -15.17
N TRP A 192 1.85 9.21 -15.22
CA TRP A 192 0.65 9.80 -14.63
C TRP A 192 0.63 9.68 -13.10
N ILE A 193 0.80 8.48 -12.53
CA ILE A 193 0.69 8.29 -11.08
C ILE A 193 1.78 9.08 -10.34
N GLN A 194 2.99 9.15 -10.91
CA GLN A 194 4.09 9.97 -10.38
C GLN A 194 3.79 11.47 -10.49
N SER A 195 2.92 11.91 -11.40
CA SER A 195 2.48 13.33 -11.51
C SER A 195 1.42 13.74 -10.50
N ILE A 196 0.64 12.79 -9.98
CA ILE A 196 -0.37 13.09 -8.96
C ILE A 196 0.35 13.69 -7.74
N PRO A 197 -0.15 14.77 -7.11
CA PRO A 197 0.45 15.37 -5.93
C PRO A 197 0.76 14.36 -4.81
N TYR A 198 1.94 14.50 -4.19
CA TYR A 198 2.36 13.65 -3.07
C TYR A 198 1.86 14.23 -1.74
N ASN A 199 1.20 13.41 -0.93
CA ASN A 199 0.80 13.78 0.44
C ASN A 199 1.82 13.20 1.43
N ALA A 200 2.69 14.05 1.96
CA ALA A 200 3.81 13.65 2.80
C ALA A 200 3.44 13.38 4.26
N MET A 201 2.24 12.89 4.60
CA MET A 201 1.97 12.52 6.01
C MET A 201 2.82 11.29 6.38
N GLU A 202 3.85 11.56 7.19
CA GLU A 202 5.10 10.82 7.37
C GLU A 202 5.00 9.48 8.12
N ASP A 203 5.93 8.57 7.80
CA ASP A 203 6.36 7.35 8.53
C ASP A 203 5.27 6.34 8.91
N ARG A 204 5.20 5.22 8.18
CA ARG A 204 4.23 4.11 8.37
C ARG A 204 4.11 3.59 9.79
N VAL A 205 5.21 3.59 10.54
CA VAL A 205 5.25 3.06 11.92
C VAL A 205 4.82 4.14 12.91
N ALA A 206 5.32 5.36 12.75
CA ALA A 206 4.96 6.47 13.63
C ALA A 206 3.48 6.92 13.43
N SER A 207 2.98 6.81 12.19
CA SER A 207 1.64 7.21 11.80
C SER A 207 0.60 6.11 11.95
N ASN A 208 1.01 4.85 12.16
CA ASN A 208 0.14 3.67 12.06
C ASN A 208 -0.64 3.62 10.73
N GLY A 209 -0.02 4.08 9.64
CA GLY A 209 -0.69 4.23 8.33
C GLY A 209 -1.63 5.42 8.22
N SER A 210 -1.59 6.39 9.15
CA SER A 210 -2.32 7.64 8.99
C SER A 210 -1.72 8.43 7.83
N GLY A 211 -2.48 8.59 6.75
CA GLY A 211 -1.99 9.19 5.50
C GLY A 211 -2.39 8.37 4.27
N PHE A 212 -2.59 7.06 4.45
CA PHE A 212 -3.05 6.18 3.38
C PHE A 212 -4.47 6.55 2.91
N VAL A 213 -4.63 6.65 1.60
CA VAL A 213 -5.90 6.91 0.91
C VAL A 213 -6.16 5.77 -0.08
N PRO A 214 -7.29 5.06 0.03
CA PRO A 214 -7.65 4.01 -0.93
C PRO A 214 -7.77 4.52 -2.37
N PRO A 215 -7.65 3.67 -3.40
CA PRO A 215 -7.61 4.09 -4.81
C PRO A 215 -8.73 5.05 -5.24
N ILE A 216 -9.98 4.76 -4.90
CA ILE A 216 -11.11 5.64 -5.25
C ILE A 216 -11.00 6.99 -4.52
N GLY A 217 -10.60 6.97 -3.26
CA GLY A 217 -10.31 8.18 -2.49
C GLY A 217 -9.21 9.02 -3.11
N LEU A 218 -8.12 8.37 -3.56
CA LEU A 218 -6.98 9.03 -4.21
C LEU A 218 -7.43 9.69 -5.51
N LEU A 219 -8.24 9.01 -6.34
CA LEU A 219 -8.77 9.61 -7.57
C LEU A 219 -9.64 10.84 -7.30
N LEU A 220 -10.51 10.78 -6.29
CA LEU A 220 -11.38 11.89 -5.91
C LEU A 220 -10.61 13.09 -5.35
N GLN A 221 -9.58 12.83 -4.54
CA GLN A 221 -8.79 13.85 -3.86
C GLN A 221 -7.59 14.33 -4.69
N ASN A 222 -7.21 13.56 -5.71
CA ASN A 222 -6.01 13.75 -6.52
C ASN A 222 -4.74 13.98 -5.66
N SER A 223 -4.59 13.14 -4.63
CA SER A 223 -3.47 13.22 -3.71
C SER A 223 -3.33 11.91 -2.95
N GLY A 224 -2.09 11.49 -2.67
CA GLY A 224 -1.80 10.27 -1.93
C GLY A 224 -0.33 10.16 -1.55
N ASP A 225 -0.05 9.36 -0.52
CA ASP A 225 1.32 8.98 -0.12
C ASP A 225 1.88 7.84 -1.00
N CYS A 226 3.07 7.34 -0.68
CA CYS A 226 3.71 6.26 -1.42
C CYS A 226 2.89 4.96 -1.43
N ASP A 227 2.24 4.62 -0.30
CA ASP A 227 1.41 3.43 -0.18
C ASP A 227 0.12 3.55 -1.01
N SER A 228 -0.53 4.70 -0.95
CA SER A 228 -1.76 5.00 -1.71
C SER A 228 -1.52 4.88 -3.22
N LYS A 229 -0.41 5.46 -3.69
CA LYS A 229 0.01 5.38 -5.09
C LYS A 229 0.42 3.97 -5.50
N ALA A 230 1.08 3.22 -4.62
CA ALA A 230 1.43 1.82 -4.86
C ALA A 230 0.18 0.92 -4.97
N VAL A 231 -0.82 1.13 -4.12
CA VAL A 231 -2.09 0.39 -4.16
C VAL A 231 -2.90 0.76 -5.41
N LEU A 232 -2.95 2.04 -5.79
CA LEU A 232 -3.59 2.47 -7.05
C LEU A 232 -2.90 1.83 -8.26
N ALA A 233 -1.57 1.95 -8.36
CA ALA A 233 -0.81 1.37 -9.46
C ALA A 233 -1.01 -0.15 -9.53
N SER A 234 -0.96 -0.83 -8.39
CA SER A 234 -1.15 -2.29 -8.33
C SER A 234 -2.55 -2.72 -8.76
N SER A 235 -3.60 -2.03 -8.31
CA SER A 235 -4.97 -2.37 -8.71
C SER A 235 -5.22 -2.14 -10.21
N MET A 236 -4.62 -1.11 -10.81
CA MET A 236 -4.69 -0.88 -12.25
C MET A 236 -3.88 -1.90 -13.06
N VAL A 237 -2.67 -2.23 -12.61
CA VAL A 237 -1.84 -3.26 -13.25
C VAL A 237 -2.52 -4.63 -13.15
N ARG A 238 -3.12 -4.98 -12.01
CA ARG A 238 -3.91 -6.21 -11.88
C ARG A 238 -5.14 -6.18 -12.79
N ALA A 239 -5.80 -5.03 -12.97
CA ALA A 239 -6.91 -4.90 -13.93
C ALA A 239 -6.44 -5.10 -15.39
N PHE A 240 -5.22 -4.68 -15.73
CA PHE A 240 -4.62 -4.85 -17.06
C PHE A 240 -4.05 -6.27 -17.29
N LEU A 241 -3.36 -6.82 -16.29
CA LEU A 241 -2.65 -8.10 -16.30
C LEU A 241 -3.20 -9.03 -15.22
N PRO A 242 -4.42 -9.58 -15.39
CA PRO A 242 -5.17 -10.25 -14.32
C PRO A 242 -4.45 -11.43 -13.68
N THR A 243 -3.58 -12.13 -14.42
CA THR A 243 -2.90 -13.35 -13.95
C THR A 243 -1.39 -13.17 -13.72
N THR A 244 -0.84 -11.99 -13.97
CA THR A 244 0.62 -11.76 -13.85
C THR A 244 1.01 -11.63 -12.38
N ASN A 245 2.07 -12.30 -11.96
CA ASN A 245 2.50 -12.23 -10.57
C ASN A 245 3.05 -10.83 -10.26
N MET A 246 2.68 -10.33 -9.09
CA MET A 246 3.07 -9.00 -8.63
C MET A 246 3.46 -9.06 -7.17
N ILE A 247 4.35 -8.17 -6.77
CA ILE A 247 4.79 -8.01 -5.39
C ILE A 247 4.74 -6.54 -4.99
N ILE A 248 4.49 -6.29 -3.71
CA ILE A 248 4.81 -5.03 -3.06
C ILE A 248 6.13 -5.24 -2.31
N VAL A 249 7.06 -4.32 -2.48
CA VAL A 249 8.34 -4.31 -1.79
C VAL A 249 8.34 -3.16 -0.79
N PHE A 250 8.37 -3.49 0.50
CA PHE A 250 8.42 -2.52 1.58
C PHE A 250 9.85 -2.28 2.03
N LEU A 251 10.27 -1.02 1.91
CA LEU A 251 11.46 -0.46 2.53
C LEU A 251 11.06 0.30 3.81
N PRO A 252 12.00 0.66 4.70
CA PRO A 252 11.67 1.35 5.96
C PRO A 252 10.73 2.55 5.80
N ASN A 253 11.00 3.43 4.83
CA ASN A 253 10.25 4.67 4.60
C ASN A 253 9.67 4.78 3.19
N HIS A 254 9.60 3.66 2.45
CA HIS A 254 9.21 3.68 1.03
C HIS A 254 8.59 2.36 0.58
N ALA A 255 7.73 2.38 -0.43
CA ALA A 255 7.23 1.18 -1.09
C ALA A 255 7.38 1.33 -2.58
N LEU A 256 7.72 0.21 -3.22
CA LEU A 256 7.72 0.06 -4.65
C LEU A 256 7.08 -1.26 -5.02
N LEU A 257 6.98 -1.52 -6.31
CA LEU A 257 6.26 -2.65 -6.84
C LEU A 257 7.19 -3.50 -7.71
N GLY A 258 6.83 -4.77 -7.87
CA GLY A 258 7.47 -5.67 -8.81
C GLY A 258 6.43 -6.43 -9.61
N VAL A 259 6.71 -6.68 -10.89
CA VAL A 259 5.85 -7.45 -11.78
C VAL A 259 6.67 -8.52 -12.52
N ALA A 260 6.15 -9.73 -12.62
CA ALA A 260 6.82 -10.86 -13.27
C ALA A 260 6.70 -10.78 -14.81
N LEU A 261 7.35 -9.76 -15.39
CA LEU A 261 7.58 -9.64 -16.84
C LEU A 261 9.00 -10.09 -17.19
N THR A 262 9.24 -10.39 -18.47
CA THR A 262 10.58 -10.68 -18.97
C THR A 262 11.49 -9.46 -18.74
N PRO A 263 12.58 -9.61 -17.96
CA PRO A 263 13.48 -8.50 -17.66
C PRO A 263 14.35 -8.14 -18.87
N MET A 264 14.64 -6.86 -19.01
CA MET A 264 15.69 -6.32 -19.89
C MET A 264 17.03 -6.25 -19.15
N VAL A 265 18.13 -6.06 -19.90
CA VAL A 265 19.49 -6.06 -19.35
C VAL A 265 19.67 -5.00 -18.26
N ASP A 266 19.04 -3.84 -18.43
CA ASP A 266 19.19 -2.71 -17.52
C ASP A 266 18.09 -2.67 -16.43
N ASP A 267 17.24 -3.70 -16.34
CA ASP A 267 16.16 -3.71 -15.35
C ASP A 267 16.67 -4.06 -13.95
N GLU A 268 16.28 -3.23 -13.00
CA GLU A 268 16.35 -3.51 -11.58
C GLU A 268 15.29 -4.57 -11.24
N THR A 269 15.73 -5.65 -10.59
CA THR A 269 14.92 -6.85 -10.42
C THR A 269 15.10 -7.48 -9.04
N ILE A 270 14.08 -8.19 -8.58
CA ILE A 270 14.14 -9.03 -7.38
C ILE A 270 13.72 -10.45 -7.74
N GLU A 271 14.44 -11.43 -7.22
CA GLU A 271 14.01 -12.83 -7.26
C GLU A 271 13.28 -13.20 -5.97
N PHE A 272 12.07 -13.76 -6.10
CA PHE A 272 11.26 -14.20 -4.97
C PHE A 272 10.42 -15.41 -5.37
N GLU A 273 10.45 -16.46 -4.56
CA GLU A 273 9.74 -17.73 -4.80
C GLU A 273 9.99 -18.31 -6.22
N GLY A 274 11.23 -18.23 -6.70
CA GLY A 274 11.64 -18.75 -8.02
C GLY A 274 11.13 -17.94 -9.21
N LYS A 275 10.61 -16.74 -8.98
CA LYS A 275 10.19 -15.80 -10.04
C LYS A 275 11.02 -14.54 -9.98
N LYS A 276 11.35 -13.99 -11.14
CA LYS A 276 12.04 -12.72 -11.28
C LYS A 276 11.01 -11.61 -11.55
N TYR A 277 11.05 -10.56 -10.73
CA TYR A 277 10.14 -9.42 -10.80
C TYR A 277 10.92 -8.19 -11.25
N VAL A 278 10.43 -7.51 -12.29
CA VAL A 278 10.92 -6.20 -12.73
C VAL A 278 10.34 -5.13 -11.82
N LEU A 279 11.21 -4.32 -11.23
CA LEU A 279 10.82 -3.29 -10.28
C LEU A 279 10.29 -2.03 -10.95
N TYR A 280 9.36 -1.37 -10.28
CA TYR A 280 8.85 -0.06 -10.70
C TYR A 280 8.32 0.74 -9.51
N ASP A 281 8.48 2.06 -9.57
CA ASP A 281 8.16 2.96 -8.47
C ASP A 281 7.08 3.98 -8.88
N PRO A 282 5.84 3.89 -8.38
CA PRO A 282 4.76 4.81 -8.76
C PRO A 282 4.73 6.11 -7.96
N THR A 283 5.66 6.33 -7.03
CA THR A 283 5.50 7.32 -5.96
C THR A 283 5.57 8.78 -6.41
N GLY A 284 6.50 9.09 -7.33
CA GLY A 284 6.77 10.47 -7.75
C GLY A 284 7.27 11.37 -6.60
N PRO A 285 7.48 12.68 -6.84
CA PRO A 285 7.36 13.37 -8.14
C PRO A 285 8.54 13.10 -9.07
N ALA A 286 9.60 12.41 -8.63
CA ALA A 286 10.69 12.01 -9.51
C ALA A 286 10.16 11.09 -10.61
N GLN A 287 10.46 11.41 -11.88
CA GLN A 287 10.06 10.59 -13.01
C GLN A 287 11.02 9.41 -13.17
N ILE A 288 10.64 8.26 -12.61
CA ILE A 288 11.45 7.04 -12.65
C ILE A 288 10.86 6.09 -13.70
N PRO A 289 11.64 5.72 -14.74
CA PRO A 289 11.17 4.77 -15.76
C PRO A 289 10.85 3.37 -15.21
N PHE A 290 9.99 2.64 -15.89
CA PHE A 290 9.75 1.23 -15.60
C PHE A 290 11.04 0.41 -15.72
N GLY A 291 11.29 -0.48 -14.75
CA GLY A 291 12.54 -1.24 -14.64
C GLY A 291 13.68 -0.48 -13.94
N GLN A 292 13.46 0.76 -13.50
CA GLN A 292 14.44 1.55 -12.77
C GLN A 292 13.93 1.89 -11.37
N VAL A 293 14.86 2.16 -10.45
CA VAL A 293 14.56 2.65 -9.10
C VAL A 293 15.51 3.78 -8.73
N SER A 294 15.19 4.53 -7.67
CA SER A 294 16.11 5.53 -7.13
C SER A 294 17.37 4.88 -6.54
N GLU A 295 18.47 5.63 -6.49
CA GLU A 295 19.73 5.13 -5.90
C GLU A 295 19.56 4.67 -4.45
N SER A 296 18.79 5.41 -3.64
CA SER A 296 18.49 5.01 -2.26
C SER A 296 17.70 3.70 -2.20
N THR A 297 16.73 3.51 -3.09
CA THR A 297 15.97 2.25 -3.19
C THR A 297 16.90 1.10 -3.56
N LYS A 298 17.77 1.31 -4.57
CA LYS A 298 18.74 0.29 -5.01
C LYS A 298 19.63 -0.20 -3.87
N GLN A 299 20.15 0.70 -3.03
CA GLN A 299 20.95 0.32 -1.87
C GLN A 299 20.21 -0.61 -0.89
N PHE A 300 18.91 -0.38 -0.65
CA PHE A 300 18.11 -1.29 0.18
C PHE A 300 17.89 -2.66 -0.48
N ILE A 301 17.68 -2.68 -1.81
CA ILE A 301 17.54 -3.92 -2.57
C ILE A 301 18.83 -4.73 -2.54
N ASP A 302 19.97 -4.12 -2.86
CA ASP A 302 21.29 -4.77 -2.90
C ASP A 302 21.71 -5.34 -1.53
N THR A 303 21.26 -4.71 -0.44
CA THR A 303 21.57 -5.15 0.93
C THR A 303 20.53 -6.09 1.53
N GLY A 304 19.48 -6.46 0.80
CA GLY A 304 18.41 -7.34 1.27
C GLY A 304 17.55 -6.73 2.39
N ARG A 305 17.55 -5.40 2.54
CA ARG A 305 16.87 -4.67 3.63
C ARG A 305 15.47 -4.25 3.22
N PHE A 306 14.64 -5.24 2.88
CA PHE A 306 13.26 -5.04 2.45
C PHE A 306 12.37 -6.22 2.85
N GLN A 307 11.06 -6.05 2.66
CA GLN A 307 10.07 -7.10 2.83
C GLN A 307 9.20 -7.21 1.59
N ILE A 308 8.72 -8.41 1.31
CA ILE A 308 7.88 -8.71 0.15
C ILE A 308 6.50 -9.15 0.63
N GLU A 309 5.47 -8.55 0.03
CA GLU A 309 4.12 -9.08 0.06
C GLU A 309 3.70 -9.48 -1.36
N LEU A 310 3.23 -10.71 -1.51
CA LEU A 310 2.69 -11.19 -2.79
C LEU A 310 1.31 -10.59 -3.02
N VAL A 311 1.14 -9.92 -4.15
CA VAL A 311 -0.19 -9.51 -4.63
C VAL A 311 -0.82 -10.71 -5.31
N LYS A 312 -1.82 -11.28 -4.65
CA LYS A 312 -2.55 -12.47 -5.15
C LYS A 312 -3.55 -12.12 -6.24
#